data_AF-A0A968YPJ4-F1
#
_entry.id   AF-A0A968YPJ4-F1
#
_cell.length_a   1.000
_cell.length_b   1.000
_cell.length_c   1.000
_cell.angle_alpha   90.00
_cell.angle_beta   90.00
_cell.angle_gamma   90.00
#
_symmetry.space_group_name_H-M   'P 1'
#
loop_
_entity.id
_entity.type
_entity.pdbx_description
1 polymer ?
#
loop_
_entity_poly.entity_id
_entity_poly.type
_entity_poly.pdbx_seq_one_letter_code
_entity_poly.pdbx_strand_id
1 'polypeptide(L)'
;MATATMSTTSTQQEFGWWAGNARFINLSGRLLGAHIAHAGLIVLWAGAMTLFELTKYDPSRPLYEQGLILLPHLATLGFGVGNDGQIVDTYPYFVIGVLHLVSSAVLGAGGIYHAVLGPKVLPENQTFFGFFGYDWKDEDKMTTILGIHLLLLGLGAWLLVAKALFWGGLYDPAVASVRVISQPTLNAVRIFSYLFGVFGNQGMAAVNNLEDVVGGHIWVGLLCIGGGLWHIFTQPFAWAKRVLFWSGEAYLSYSLGALAYMGFLAAYFVTVNDTVYPTVFYGPLGLSTTESGIVTVRAWLATSHFALAAVFLTGHIWHALRVRTIAAGLDFQQGVINYVKTPEVGNLATPVNTASITQTYLQNLPIYRQGLSPFARGLEIGMAHGYFLIGPFVKLGPLRDTELANLAGLASTIGLLFLLSVCLSLYASASFQKKTSPKGELPDNMKTAQSWNNFNVGWTVGSCGGAFFAFLLLNNSDFLVELVRSFT
;
A
#
# COMPACT_ATOMS: atom_id res chain seq x y z
N MET A 1 51.18 -10.80 -30.41
CA MET A 1 50.30 -11.28 -29.32
C MET A 1 50.33 -10.24 -28.22
N ALA A 2 49.30 -9.39 -28.14
CA ALA A 2 49.15 -8.42 -27.07
C ALA A 2 48.03 -8.93 -26.14
N THR A 3 48.43 -9.36 -24.94
CA THR A 3 47.57 -9.76 -23.85
C THR A 3 46.80 -8.54 -23.35
N ALA A 4 45.49 -8.52 -23.59
CA ALA A 4 44.58 -7.54 -23.00
C ALA A 4 44.39 -7.87 -21.51
N THR A 5 45.04 -7.09 -20.65
CA THR A 5 44.70 -7.01 -19.23
C THR A 5 43.29 -6.42 -19.08
N MET A 6 42.32 -7.25 -18.71
CA MET A 6 41.02 -6.79 -18.24
C MET A 6 41.20 -6.06 -16.91
N SER A 7 41.05 -4.74 -16.92
CA SER A 7 40.93 -3.91 -15.73
C SER A 7 39.61 -4.24 -15.02
N THR A 8 39.67 -4.97 -13.92
CA THR A 8 38.59 -5.13 -12.95
C THR A 8 38.43 -3.86 -12.12
N THR A 9 37.94 -2.79 -12.74
CA THR A 9 37.39 -1.63 -12.03
C THR A 9 35.89 -1.80 -12.01
N SER A 10 35.35 -2.40 -10.94
CA SER A 10 33.92 -2.31 -10.64
C SER A 10 33.59 -0.84 -10.46
N THR A 11 32.94 -0.23 -11.45
CA THR A 11 32.37 1.11 -11.32
C THR A 11 31.43 1.09 -10.12
N GLN A 12 31.86 1.71 -9.03
CA GLN A 12 31.05 1.90 -7.85
C GLN A 12 29.83 2.70 -8.33
N GLN A 13 28.66 2.05 -8.38
CA GLN A 13 27.42 2.67 -8.85
C GLN A 13 27.21 3.94 -8.01
N GLU A 14 27.41 5.12 -8.61
CA GLU A 14 27.38 6.40 -7.90
C GLU A 14 25.93 6.76 -7.55
N PHE A 15 25.41 6.17 -6.47
CA PHE A 15 24.13 6.57 -5.91
C PHE A 15 24.25 7.99 -5.38
N GLY A 16 23.35 8.89 -5.79
CA GLY A 16 23.20 10.23 -5.19
C GLY A 16 22.88 10.15 -3.69
N TRP A 17 23.06 11.26 -2.95
CA TRP A 17 22.85 11.28 -1.49
C TRP A 17 21.43 10.87 -1.08
N TRP A 18 20.43 11.17 -1.90
CA TRP A 18 19.02 10.81 -1.70
C TRP A 18 18.74 9.29 -1.80
N ALA A 19 19.66 8.51 -2.39
CA ALA A 19 19.64 7.04 -2.42
C ALA A 19 20.83 6.43 -1.66
N GLY A 20 21.36 7.15 -0.67
CA GLY A 20 22.61 6.80 0.02
C GLY A 20 22.64 5.39 0.63
N ASN A 21 21.50 4.88 1.11
CA ASN A 21 21.43 3.54 1.72
C ASN A 21 21.71 2.41 0.72
N ALA A 22 21.50 2.62 -0.58
CA ALA A 22 21.84 1.64 -1.61
C ALA A 22 23.36 1.37 -1.69
N ARG A 23 24.20 2.28 -1.19
CA ARG A 23 25.65 2.10 -1.09
C ARG A 23 26.03 0.99 -0.09
N PHE A 24 25.11 0.55 0.77
CA PHE A 24 25.35 -0.47 1.79
C PHE A 24 24.94 -1.88 1.36
N ILE A 25 24.42 -2.08 0.14
CA ILE A 25 23.91 -3.38 -0.33
C ILE A 25 24.93 -4.51 -0.10
N ASN A 26 26.21 -4.27 -0.39
CA ASN A 26 27.29 -5.25 -0.24
C ASN A 26 28.17 -5.01 1.00
N LEU A 27 27.72 -4.18 1.95
CA LEU A 27 28.42 -3.91 3.20
C LEU A 27 27.68 -4.56 4.37
N SER A 28 27.73 -5.91 4.44
CA SER A 28 26.94 -6.71 5.39
C SER A 28 27.05 -6.27 6.85
N GLY A 29 28.22 -5.82 7.31
CA GLY A 29 28.40 -5.30 8.66
C GLY A 29 27.76 -3.93 8.89
N ARG A 30 27.85 -3.02 7.91
CA ARG A 30 27.17 -1.71 7.96
C ARG A 30 25.67 -1.84 7.86
N LEU A 31 25.21 -2.72 6.97
CA LEU A 31 23.80 -2.99 6.76
C LEU A 31 23.19 -3.66 8.00
N LEU A 32 23.90 -4.59 8.65
CA LEU A 32 23.52 -5.14 9.96
C LEU A 32 23.33 -4.02 11.00
N GLY A 33 24.29 -3.11 11.11
CA GLY A 33 24.20 -1.96 12.02
C GLY A 33 22.99 -1.07 11.75
N ALA A 34 22.68 -0.80 10.48
CA ALA A 34 21.48 -0.05 10.09
C ALA A 34 20.18 -0.76 10.52
N HIS A 35 20.10 -2.09 10.33
CA HIS A 35 18.92 -2.87 10.74
C HIS A 35 18.75 -2.92 12.26
N ILE A 36 19.83 -3.13 13.02
CA ILE A 36 19.78 -3.15 14.49
C ILE A 36 19.42 -1.76 15.03
N ALA A 37 20.00 -0.69 14.48
CA ALA A 37 19.66 0.67 14.88
C ALA A 37 18.19 1.00 14.58
N HIS A 38 17.68 0.57 13.42
CA HIS A 38 16.27 0.74 13.07
C HIS A 38 15.34 -0.05 14.00
N ALA A 39 15.69 -1.29 14.36
CA ALA A 39 14.97 -2.04 15.39
C ALA A 39 14.98 -1.32 16.74
N GLY A 40 16.12 -0.70 17.10
CA GLY A 40 16.23 0.18 18.26
C GLY A 40 15.23 1.35 18.22
N LEU A 41 15.03 1.99 17.07
CA LEU A 41 14.03 3.07 16.92
C LEU A 41 12.59 2.58 17.12
N ILE A 42 12.25 1.39 16.61
CA ILE A 42 10.91 0.79 16.80
C ILE A 42 10.67 0.52 18.28
N VAL A 43 11.64 -0.12 18.95
CA VAL A 43 11.54 -0.45 20.38
C VAL A 43 11.55 0.81 21.26
N LEU A 44 12.31 1.84 20.88
CA LEU A 44 12.31 3.15 21.53
C LEU A 44 10.93 3.79 21.45
N TRP A 45 10.32 3.82 20.26
CA TRP A 45 8.99 4.35 20.07
C TRP A 45 7.96 3.60 20.92
N ALA A 46 7.99 2.26 20.92
CA ALA A 46 7.07 1.46 21.73
C ALA A 46 7.17 1.80 23.23
N GLY A 47 8.40 1.91 23.76
CA GLY A 47 8.63 2.26 25.17
C GLY A 47 8.23 3.70 25.49
N ALA A 48 8.77 4.67 24.74
CA ALA A 48 8.53 6.09 24.97
C ALA A 48 7.05 6.47 24.78
N MET A 49 6.40 5.93 23.74
CA MET A 49 4.99 6.21 23.47
C MET A 49 4.08 5.57 24.53
N THR A 50 4.39 4.37 25.02
CA THR A 50 3.61 3.75 26.12
C THR A 50 3.71 4.60 27.39
N LEU A 51 4.91 5.06 27.74
CA LEU A 51 5.12 5.94 28.90
C LEU A 51 4.43 7.30 28.70
N PHE A 52 4.47 7.86 27.49
CA PHE A 52 3.75 9.09 27.17
C PHE A 52 2.23 8.91 27.32
N GLU A 53 1.66 7.83 26.78
CA GLU A 53 0.23 7.51 26.92
C GLU A 53 -0.18 7.41 28.39
N LEU A 54 0.65 6.79 29.24
CA LEU A 54 0.42 6.72 30.69
C LEU A 54 0.36 8.11 31.35
N THR A 55 1.16 9.08 30.89
CA THR A 55 1.08 10.45 31.43
C THR A 55 -0.18 11.20 31.03
N LYS A 56 -0.88 10.72 30.00
CA LYS A 56 -2.11 11.33 29.46
C LYS A 56 -3.37 10.55 29.83
N TYR A 57 -3.20 9.35 30.38
CA TYR A 57 -4.29 8.47 30.72
C TYR A 57 -5.13 9.03 31.87
N ASP A 58 -6.43 9.15 31.64
CA ASP A 58 -7.45 9.53 32.59
C ASP A 58 -8.42 8.34 32.80
N PRO A 59 -8.47 7.74 34.01
CA PRO A 59 -9.33 6.59 34.28
C PRO A 59 -10.82 6.93 34.34
N SER A 60 -11.18 8.22 34.37
CA SER A 60 -12.59 8.64 34.33
C SER A 60 -13.20 8.62 32.92
N ARG A 61 -12.37 8.40 31.89
CA ARG A 61 -12.78 8.43 30.47
C ARG A 61 -12.50 7.09 29.78
N PRO A 62 -13.28 6.70 28.76
CA PRO A 62 -12.97 5.50 27.98
C PRO A 62 -11.61 5.64 27.26
N LEU A 63 -10.90 4.52 27.07
CA LEU A 63 -9.58 4.51 26.41
C LEU A 63 -9.63 5.10 24.99
N TYR A 64 -10.69 4.76 24.24
CA TYR A 64 -10.82 5.14 22.83
C TYR A 64 -11.05 6.64 22.60
N GLU A 65 -11.33 7.43 23.64
CA GLU A 65 -11.58 8.89 23.54
C GLU A 65 -10.35 9.75 23.87
N GLN A 66 -9.23 9.11 24.19
CA GLN A 66 -8.05 9.78 24.74
C GLN A 66 -6.87 9.82 23.77
N GLY A 67 -7.03 9.26 22.56
CA GLY A 67 -5.95 9.18 21.57
C GLY A 67 -4.84 8.19 21.97
N LEU A 68 -5.17 7.16 22.74
CA LEU A 68 -4.25 6.14 23.24
C LEU A 68 -4.29 4.93 22.27
N ILE A 69 -3.17 4.60 21.65
CA ILE A 69 -3.10 3.49 20.68
C ILE A 69 -2.38 2.27 21.25
N LEU A 70 -1.48 2.42 22.23
CA LEU A 70 -0.71 1.31 22.82
C LEU A 70 -1.39 0.71 24.06
N LEU A 71 -1.95 1.52 24.95
CA LEU A 71 -2.65 1.00 26.14
C LEU A 71 -3.80 0.04 25.78
N PRO A 72 -4.63 0.29 24.73
CA PRO A 72 -5.61 -0.69 24.25
C PRO A 72 -5.02 -2.06 23.87
N HIS A 73 -3.81 -2.10 23.30
CA HIS A 73 -3.16 -3.37 22.96
C HIS A 73 -2.73 -4.14 24.21
N LEU A 74 -2.20 -3.44 25.22
CA LEU A 74 -1.83 -4.05 26.50
C LEU A 74 -3.07 -4.53 27.29
N ALA A 75 -4.14 -3.74 27.25
CA ALA A 75 -5.43 -4.08 27.84
C ALA A 75 -6.04 -5.34 27.18
N THR A 76 -5.95 -5.46 25.85
CA THR A 76 -6.41 -6.64 25.11
C THR A 76 -5.66 -7.91 25.53
N LEU A 77 -4.38 -7.79 25.85
CA LEU A 77 -3.58 -8.89 26.43
C LEU A 77 -3.94 -9.21 27.89
N GLY A 78 -4.91 -8.50 28.49
CA GLY A 78 -5.39 -8.70 29.85
C GLY A 78 -4.47 -8.16 30.94
N PHE A 79 -3.51 -7.29 30.61
CA PHE A 79 -2.68 -6.64 31.63
C PHE A 79 -3.45 -5.52 32.30
N GLY A 80 -3.56 -5.52 33.63
CA GLY A 80 -4.12 -4.36 34.35
C GLY A 80 -5.62 -4.12 34.16
N VAL A 81 -6.35 -5.08 33.58
CA VAL A 81 -7.77 -4.96 33.24
C VAL A 81 -8.62 -5.80 34.20
N GLY A 82 -9.70 -5.21 34.71
CA GLY A 82 -10.73 -5.86 35.51
C GLY A 82 -11.99 -6.20 34.68
N ASN A 83 -13.13 -6.28 35.36
CA ASN A 83 -14.42 -6.49 34.70
C ASN A 83 -14.84 -5.28 33.87
N ASP A 84 -15.65 -5.52 32.85
CA ASP A 84 -16.20 -4.53 31.92
C ASP A 84 -15.13 -3.68 31.21
N GLY A 85 -13.89 -4.18 31.12
CA GLY A 85 -12.76 -3.49 30.51
C GLY A 85 -12.22 -2.32 31.36
N GLN A 86 -12.59 -2.22 32.64
CA GLN A 86 -12.04 -1.19 33.51
C GLN A 86 -10.54 -1.41 33.74
N ILE A 87 -9.74 -0.37 33.60
CA ILE A 87 -8.31 -0.43 33.94
C ILE A 87 -8.17 -0.26 35.46
N VAL A 88 -7.70 -1.31 36.12
CA VAL A 88 -7.58 -1.38 37.59
C VAL A 88 -6.15 -1.23 38.08
N ASP A 89 -5.16 -1.51 37.22
CA ASP A 89 -3.74 -1.38 37.54
C ASP A 89 -2.93 -0.98 36.31
N THR A 90 -2.24 0.17 36.37
CA THR A 90 -1.40 0.68 35.27
C THR A 90 0.07 0.28 35.42
N TYR A 91 0.45 -0.38 36.52
CA TYR A 91 1.84 -0.79 36.76
C TYR A 91 2.40 -1.73 35.67
N PRO A 92 1.65 -2.73 35.16
CA PRO A 92 2.13 -3.56 34.05
C PRO A 92 2.47 -2.75 32.80
N TYR A 93 1.68 -1.71 32.49
CA TYR A 93 1.93 -0.84 31.35
C TYR A 93 3.22 -0.04 31.54
N PHE A 94 3.45 0.46 32.75
CA PHE A 94 4.68 1.17 33.10
C PHE A 94 5.90 0.26 32.95
N VAL A 95 5.85 -0.95 33.51
CA VAL A 95 6.93 -1.94 33.39
C VAL A 95 7.23 -2.26 31.93
N ILE A 96 6.22 -2.52 31.11
CA ILE A 96 6.39 -2.82 29.68
C ILE A 96 7.02 -1.61 28.95
N GLY A 97 6.55 -0.39 29.22
CA GLY A 97 7.12 0.82 28.66
C GLY A 97 8.60 1.00 29.01
N VAL A 98 8.97 0.82 30.27
CA VAL A 98 10.37 0.91 30.74
C VAL A 98 11.24 -0.18 30.12
N LEU A 99 10.78 -1.43 30.08
CA LEU A 99 11.54 -2.55 29.51
C LEU A 99 11.86 -2.31 28.04
N HIS A 100 10.89 -1.80 27.25
CA HIS A 100 11.14 -1.42 25.86
C HIS A 100 12.13 -0.26 25.78
N LEU A 101 11.96 0.80 26.58
CA LEU A 101 12.87 1.95 26.58
C LEU A 101 14.33 1.53 26.86
N VAL A 102 14.56 0.71 27.89
CA VAL A 102 15.90 0.22 28.24
C VAL A 102 16.45 -0.70 27.14
N SER A 103 15.62 -1.61 26.60
CA SER A 103 16.03 -2.50 25.51
C SER A 103 16.44 -1.74 24.24
N SER A 104 15.77 -0.62 23.95
CA SER A 104 16.13 0.22 22.79
C SER A 104 17.52 0.83 22.91
N ALA A 105 18.00 1.13 24.14
CA ALA A 105 19.35 1.65 24.34
C ALA A 105 20.40 0.59 24.00
N VAL A 106 20.15 -0.67 24.37
CA VAL A 106 21.03 -1.80 24.03
C VAL A 106 21.06 -2.02 22.52
N LEU A 107 19.90 -2.02 21.86
CA LEU A 107 19.81 -2.12 20.40
C LEU A 107 20.48 -0.94 19.71
N GLY A 108 20.25 0.29 20.17
CA GLY A 108 20.89 1.50 19.64
C GLY A 108 22.41 1.44 19.74
N ALA A 109 22.95 1.02 20.88
CA ALA A 109 24.38 0.83 21.09
C ALA A 109 24.97 -0.22 20.12
N GLY A 110 24.32 -1.38 19.99
CA GLY A 110 24.72 -2.41 19.03
C GLY A 110 24.65 -1.94 17.57
N GLY A 111 23.59 -1.21 17.23
CA GLY A 111 23.39 -0.62 15.90
C GLY A 111 24.49 0.37 15.53
N ILE A 112 24.81 1.30 16.43
CA ILE A 112 25.90 2.28 16.24
C ILE A 112 27.25 1.57 16.14
N TYR A 113 27.51 0.59 17.00
CA TYR A 113 28.74 -0.20 16.94
C TYR A 113 28.92 -0.82 15.55
N HIS A 114 27.96 -1.57 15.04
CA HIS A 114 28.08 -2.22 13.72
C HIS A 114 28.08 -1.21 12.56
N ALA A 115 27.32 -0.12 12.66
CA ALA A 115 27.22 0.90 11.61
C ALA A 115 28.48 1.78 11.50
N VAL A 116 29.24 1.97 12.59
CA VAL A 116 30.36 2.93 12.61
C VAL A 116 31.69 2.27 12.96
N LEU A 117 31.74 1.43 13.99
CA LEU A 117 32.98 0.92 14.58
C LEU A 117 33.37 -0.48 14.11
N GLY A 118 32.39 -1.36 13.92
CA GLY A 118 32.58 -2.75 13.50
C GLY A 118 33.08 -2.87 12.05
N PRO A 119 33.40 -4.10 11.60
CA PRO A 119 33.85 -4.34 10.24
C PRO A 119 32.79 -3.94 9.22
N LYS A 120 33.22 -3.39 8.07
CA LYS A 120 32.29 -2.96 7.01
C LYS A 120 31.57 -4.14 6.35
N VAL A 121 32.27 -5.25 6.19
CA VAL A 121 31.80 -6.52 5.62
C VAL A 121 32.13 -7.60 6.64
N LEU A 122 31.15 -8.44 6.98
CA LEU A 122 31.35 -9.58 7.87
C LEU A 122 32.13 -10.68 7.12
N PRO A 123 33.07 -11.37 7.78
CA PRO A 123 33.86 -12.41 7.13
C PRO A 123 32.98 -13.58 6.71
N GLU A 124 33.34 -14.23 5.61
CA GLU A 124 32.72 -15.47 5.11
C GLU A 124 33.78 -16.58 5.16
N ASN A 125 33.84 -17.31 6.27
CA ASN A 125 34.80 -18.39 6.47
C ASN A 125 34.21 -19.47 7.41
N GLN A 126 34.97 -20.54 7.69
CA GLN A 126 34.49 -21.64 8.54
C GLN A 126 34.55 -21.35 10.05
N THR A 127 34.79 -20.11 10.46
CA THR A 127 34.77 -19.72 11.87
C THR A 127 33.35 -19.35 12.32
N PHE A 128 33.14 -19.24 13.63
CA PHE A 128 31.88 -18.73 14.18
C PHE A 128 31.50 -17.35 13.63
N PHE A 129 32.45 -16.43 13.47
CA PHE A 129 32.19 -15.13 12.86
C PHE A 129 31.84 -15.23 11.37
N GLY A 130 32.43 -16.23 10.70
CA GLY A 130 32.14 -16.59 9.33
C GLY A 130 30.69 -17.01 9.08
N PHE A 131 30.00 -17.53 10.09
CA PHE A 131 28.58 -17.85 10.03
C PHE A 131 27.70 -16.61 9.80
N PHE A 132 28.14 -15.40 10.15
CA PHE A 132 27.33 -14.19 9.99
C PHE A 132 27.54 -13.48 8.64
N GLY A 133 28.60 -13.83 7.91
CA GLY A 133 28.79 -13.38 6.53
C GLY A 133 27.76 -13.98 5.58
N TYR A 134 27.44 -13.25 4.50
CA TYR A 134 26.50 -13.71 3.47
C TYR A 134 26.72 -12.96 2.15
N ASP A 135 26.49 -13.67 1.05
CA ASP A 135 26.24 -13.11 -0.28
C ASP A 135 24.74 -13.22 -0.59
N TRP A 136 24.13 -12.16 -1.11
CA TRP A 136 22.73 -12.18 -1.56
C TRP A 136 22.44 -13.26 -2.60
N LYS A 137 23.45 -13.69 -3.36
CA LYS A 137 23.35 -14.76 -4.36
C LYS A 137 23.51 -16.17 -3.77
N ASP A 138 23.98 -16.29 -2.53
CA ASP A 138 24.01 -17.56 -1.83
C ASP A 138 22.59 -17.92 -1.35
N GLU A 139 21.87 -18.62 -2.21
CA GLU A 139 20.49 -19.01 -2.01
C GLU A 139 20.29 -19.90 -0.76
N ASP A 140 21.29 -20.71 -0.43
CA ASP A 140 21.27 -21.60 0.73
C ASP A 140 21.48 -20.80 2.02
N LYS A 141 22.39 -19.83 1.99
CA LYS A 141 22.56 -18.90 3.12
C LYS A 141 21.32 -18.05 3.34
N MET A 142 20.68 -17.57 2.27
CA MET A 142 19.43 -16.79 2.36
C MET A 142 18.29 -17.61 2.96
N THR A 143 18.12 -18.87 2.54
CA THR A 143 17.11 -19.77 3.12
C THR A 143 17.42 -20.15 4.56
N THR A 144 18.69 -20.32 4.93
CA THR A 144 19.09 -20.53 6.33
C THR A 144 18.70 -19.34 7.21
N ILE A 145 19.00 -18.11 6.79
CA ILE A 145 18.64 -16.89 7.53
C ILE A 145 17.12 -16.74 7.63
N LEU A 146 16.39 -16.98 6.52
CA LEU A 146 14.92 -17.01 6.53
C LEU A 146 14.39 -18.03 7.54
N GLY A 147 14.93 -19.25 7.53
CA GLY A 147 14.49 -20.33 8.39
C GLY A 147 14.68 -20.01 9.86
N ILE A 148 15.81 -19.41 10.26
CA ILE A 148 16.04 -18.95 11.63
C ILE A 148 15.00 -17.90 12.03
N HIS A 149 14.69 -16.92 11.17
CA HIS A 149 13.67 -15.93 11.47
C HIS A 149 12.27 -16.53 11.58
N LEU A 150 11.93 -17.53 10.76
CA LEU A 150 10.66 -18.27 10.87
C LEU A 150 10.56 -19.00 12.22
N LEU A 151 11.65 -19.61 12.70
CA LEU A 151 11.67 -20.20 14.06
C LEU A 151 11.37 -19.13 15.12
N LEU A 152 12.02 -17.97 15.05
CA LEU A 152 11.81 -16.88 16.02
C LEU A 152 10.38 -16.32 15.96
N LEU A 153 9.79 -16.17 14.77
CA LEU A 153 8.39 -15.77 14.59
C LEU A 153 7.43 -16.81 15.17
N GLY A 154 7.69 -18.10 14.94
CA GLY A 154 6.88 -19.18 15.50
C GLY A 154 6.92 -19.22 17.03
N LEU A 155 8.09 -19.01 17.62
CA LEU A 155 8.23 -18.83 19.07
C LEU A 155 7.46 -17.60 19.57
N GLY A 156 7.49 -16.49 18.82
CA GLY A 156 6.70 -15.29 19.12
C GLY A 156 5.19 -15.56 19.15
N ALA A 157 4.66 -16.30 18.17
CA ALA A 157 3.25 -16.71 18.16
C ALA A 157 2.90 -17.57 19.38
N TRP A 158 3.81 -18.48 19.79
CA TRP A 158 3.61 -19.32 20.96
C TRP A 158 3.73 -18.56 22.29
N LEU A 159 4.41 -17.41 22.35
CA LEU A 159 4.35 -16.54 23.53
C LEU A 159 2.94 -15.99 23.77
N LEU A 160 2.19 -15.67 22.70
CA LEU A 160 0.77 -15.30 22.84
C LEU A 160 -0.07 -16.48 23.34
N VAL A 161 0.17 -17.68 22.81
CA VAL A 161 -0.50 -18.90 23.29
C VAL A 161 -0.20 -19.11 24.78
N ALA A 162 1.05 -19.00 25.20
CA ALA A 162 1.43 -19.13 26.60
C ALA A 162 0.78 -18.05 27.48
N LYS A 163 0.67 -16.80 26.99
CA LYS A 163 -0.05 -15.73 27.68
C LYS A 163 -1.52 -16.10 27.91
N ALA A 164 -2.19 -16.62 26.87
CA ALA A 164 -3.60 -16.97 26.90
C ALA A 164 -3.92 -18.20 27.77
N LEU A 165 -3.02 -19.19 27.81
CA LEU A 165 -3.24 -20.47 28.51
C LEU A 165 -2.71 -20.47 29.95
N PHE A 166 -1.55 -19.84 30.18
CA PHE A 166 -0.77 -20.07 31.40
C PHE A 166 -0.49 -18.80 32.21
N TRP A 167 -0.46 -17.62 31.57
CA TRP A 167 -0.09 -16.36 32.23
C TRP A 167 -1.26 -15.37 32.30
N GLY A 168 -2.33 -15.81 32.96
CA GLY A 168 -3.47 -14.96 33.33
C GLY A 168 -4.56 -14.79 32.25
N GLY A 169 -4.33 -15.22 31.01
CA GLY A 169 -5.36 -15.19 29.97
C GLY A 169 -5.36 -13.93 29.11
N LEU A 170 -6.46 -13.68 28.40
CA LEU A 170 -6.69 -12.52 27.54
C LEU A 170 -8.00 -11.85 27.90
N TYR A 171 -8.17 -10.58 27.54
CA TYR A 171 -9.47 -9.92 27.70
C TYR A 171 -10.46 -10.48 26.67
N ASP A 172 -11.58 -11.01 27.14
CA ASP A 172 -12.65 -11.51 26.29
C ASP A 172 -13.87 -10.56 26.33
N PRO A 173 -14.19 -9.89 25.21
CA PRO A 173 -15.35 -9.01 25.15
C PRO A 173 -16.69 -9.75 25.31
N ALA A 174 -16.77 -11.06 25.02
CA ALA A 174 -18.01 -11.83 25.15
C ALA A 174 -18.42 -12.06 26.61
N VAL A 175 -17.45 -12.06 27.54
CA VAL A 175 -17.68 -12.16 28.99
C VAL A 175 -17.23 -10.91 29.76
N ALA A 176 -16.84 -9.86 29.02
CA ALA A 176 -16.38 -8.58 29.55
C ALA A 176 -15.34 -8.69 30.67
N SER A 177 -14.41 -9.64 30.56
CA SER A 177 -13.40 -9.89 31.60
C SER A 177 -12.18 -10.61 31.06
N VAL A 178 -11.08 -10.57 31.81
CA VAL A 178 -9.88 -11.36 31.50
C VAL A 178 -10.13 -12.82 31.88
N ARG A 179 -9.92 -13.74 30.93
CA ARG A 179 -10.04 -15.18 31.20
C ARG A 179 -8.95 -16.00 30.54
N VAL A 180 -8.66 -17.14 31.17
CA VAL A 180 -7.77 -18.17 30.62
C VAL A 180 -8.49 -18.94 29.52
N ILE A 181 -7.79 -19.17 28.40
CA ILE A 181 -8.31 -19.91 27.25
C ILE A 181 -7.87 -21.38 27.38
N SER A 182 -8.62 -22.16 28.16
CA SER A 182 -8.25 -23.54 28.53
C SER A 182 -8.44 -24.56 27.40
N GLN A 183 -9.30 -24.27 26.42
CA GLN A 183 -9.65 -25.20 25.34
C GLN A 183 -9.54 -24.52 23.97
N PRO A 184 -8.32 -24.18 23.51
CA PRO A 184 -8.13 -23.58 22.19
C PRO A 184 -8.59 -24.53 21.07
N THR A 185 -9.12 -23.97 19.98
CA THR A 185 -9.60 -24.76 18.84
C THR A 185 -8.43 -25.36 18.06
N LEU A 186 -8.25 -26.68 18.16
CA LEU A 186 -7.22 -27.40 17.40
C LEU A 186 -7.74 -27.99 16.08
N ASN A 187 -9.06 -27.96 15.85
CA ASN A 187 -9.66 -28.50 14.63
C ASN A 187 -9.15 -27.72 13.40
N ALA A 188 -8.30 -28.37 12.59
CA ALA A 188 -7.69 -27.78 11.41
C ALA A 188 -8.74 -27.25 10.42
N VAL A 189 -9.82 -28.00 10.20
CA VAL A 189 -10.89 -27.60 9.28
C VAL A 189 -11.46 -26.26 9.68
N ARG A 190 -11.78 -26.07 10.97
CA ARG A 190 -12.28 -24.79 11.51
C ARG A 190 -11.26 -23.66 11.41
N ILE A 191 -9.98 -23.91 11.69
CA ILE A 191 -8.96 -22.87 11.63
C ILE A 191 -8.70 -22.42 10.19
N PHE A 192 -8.46 -23.36 9.26
CA PHE A 192 -8.12 -23.02 7.88
C PHE A 192 -9.30 -22.50 7.07
N SER A 193 -10.54 -22.81 7.45
CA SER A 193 -11.74 -22.27 6.78
C SER A 193 -11.91 -20.75 6.89
N TYR A 194 -11.28 -20.10 7.88
CA TYR A 194 -11.23 -18.63 7.96
C TYR A 194 -10.51 -18.00 6.76
N LEU A 195 -9.53 -18.71 6.16
CA LEU A 195 -8.84 -18.25 4.95
C LEU A 195 -9.75 -18.20 3.71
N PHE A 196 -10.86 -18.94 3.74
CA PHE A 196 -11.81 -19.08 2.64
C PHE A 196 -13.16 -18.39 2.91
N GLY A 197 -13.29 -17.65 4.01
CA GLY A 197 -14.51 -16.88 4.33
C GLY A 197 -15.73 -17.74 4.67
N VAL A 198 -15.55 -19.00 5.07
CA VAL A 198 -16.66 -19.91 5.40
C VAL A 198 -17.48 -19.40 6.61
N PHE A 199 -16.84 -18.69 7.53
CA PHE A 199 -17.42 -18.20 8.78
C PHE A 199 -17.90 -16.74 8.71
N GLY A 200 -17.90 -16.14 7.51
CA GLY A 200 -18.37 -14.78 7.29
C GLY A 200 -17.73 -14.13 6.08
N ASN A 201 -18.43 -13.14 5.51
CA ASN A 201 -17.92 -12.36 4.37
C ASN A 201 -16.70 -11.47 4.70
N GLN A 202 -16.33 -11.38 5.99
CA GLN A 202 -15.15 -10.66 6.47
C GLN A 202 -13.87 -11.52 6.45
N GLY A 203 -13.92 -12.77 5.96
CA GLY A 203 -12.75 -13.64 5.88
C GLY A 203 -12.17 -13.95 7.26
N MET A 204 -10.85 -13.81 7.42
CA MET A 204 -10.18 -14.00 8.72
C MET A 204 -10.66 -13.02 9.80
N ALA A 205 -11.12 -11.83 9.42
CA ALA A 205 -11.61 -10.83 10.37
C ALA A 205 -12.98 -11.20 10.96
N ALA A 206 -13.64 -12.26 10.46
CA ALA A 206 -14.86 -12.81 11.03
C ALA A 206 -14.64 -13.64 12.31
N VAL A 207 -13.39 -13.83 12.76
CA VAL A 207 -13.10 -14.55 14.01
C VAL A 207 -13.77 -13.87 15.20
N ASN A 208 -14.57 -14.61 15.95
CA ASN A 208 -15.51 -14.06 16.94
C ASN A 208 -15.39 -14.70 18.34
N ASN A 209 -14.33 -15.47 18.59
CA ASN A 209 -14.05 -16.08 19.89
C ASN A 209 -12.54 -16.29 20.05
N LEU A 210 -12.08 -16.31 21.31
CA LEU A 210 -10.65 -16.39 21.62
C LEU A 210 -10.07 -17.81 21.46
N GLU A 211 -10.89 -18.86 21.55
CA GLU A 211 -10.47 -20.24 21.31
C GLU A 211 -9.93 -20.40 19.89
N ASP A 212 -10.59 -19.80 18.90
CA ASP A 212 -10.16 -19.82 17.50
C ASP A 212 -8.94 -18.91 17.28
N VAL A 213 -8.86 -17.75 17.95
CA VAL A 213 -7.69 -16.88 17.89
C VAL A 213 -6.45 -17.62 18.41
N VAL A 214 -6.53 -18.21 19.60
CA VAL A 214 -5.42 -18.93 20.21
C VAL A 214 -5.10 -20.21 19.44
N GLY A 215 -6.12 -20.96 19.01
CA GLY A 215 -5.97 -22.12 18.14
C GLY A 215 -5.26 -21.80 16.83
N GLY A 216 -5.62 -20.69 16.19
CA GLY A 216 -4.93 -20.17 15.00
C GLY A 216 -3.47 -19.84 15.26
N HIS A 217 -3.14 -19.25 16.42
CA HIS A 217 -1.75 -18.97 16.80
C HIS A 217 -0.93 -20.23 17.09
N ILE A 218 -1.55 -21.31 17.60
CA ILE A 218 -0.91 -22.62 17.70
C ILE A 218 -0.54 -23.12 16.30
N TRP A 219 -1.48 -23.10 15.36
CA TRP A 219 -1.26 -23.54 13.98
C TRP A 219 -0.20 -22.71 13.25
N VAL A 220 -0.28 -21.37 13.30
CA VAL A 220 0.73 -20.52 12.63
C VAL A 220 2.11 -20.69 13.28
N GLY A 221 2.19 -20.86 14.60
CA GLY A 221 3.44 -21.14 15.29
C GLY A 221 4.07 -22.47 14.86
N LEU A 222 3.26 -23.53 14.74
CA LEU A 222 3.70 -24.83 14.20
C LEU A 222 4.16 -24.72 12.74
N LEU A 223 3.42 -24.00 11.90
CA LEU A 223 3.78 -23.79 10.49
C LEU A 223 5.08 -23.00 10.35
N CYS A 224 5.27 -21.94 11.13
CA CYS A 224 6.50 -21.17 11.15
C CYS A 224 7.69 -21.99 11.64
N ILE A 225 7.53 -22.78 12.72
CA ILE A 225 8.62 -23.63 13.22
C ILE A 225 8.96 -24.74 12.21
N GLY A 226 7.95 -25.46 11.71
CA GLY A 226 8.14 -26.52 10.71
C GLY A 226 8.74 -25.98 9.42
N GLY A 227 8.24 -24.86 8.92
CA GLY A 227 8.79 -24.16 7.76
C GLY A 227 10.20 -23.62 7.99
N GLY A 228 10.50 -23.16 9.21
CA GLY A 228 11.83 -22.71 9.61
C GLY A 228 12.86 -23.83 9.57
N LEU A 229 12.55 -24.98 10.18
CA LEU A 229 13.38 -26.18 10.11
C LEU A 229 13.55 -26.65 8.67
N TRP A 230 12.46 -26.69 7.89
CA TRP A 230 12.52 -27.03 6.48
C TRP A 230 13.49 -26.13 5.71
N HIS A 231 13.41 -24.81 5.85
CA HIS A 231 14.30 -23.87 5.16
C HIS A 231 15.76 -23.91 5.63
N ILE A 232 16.03 -24.33 6.87
CA ILE A 232 17.40 -24.55 7.36
C ILE A 232 18.01 -25.82 6.78
N PHE A 233 17.21 -26.88 6.62
CA PHE A 233 17.70 -28.21 6.23
C PHE A 233 17.46 -28.56 4.76
N THR A 234 16.98 -27.63 3.94
CA THR A 234 16.76 -27.83 2.52
C THR A 234 17.32 -26.68 1.69
N GLN A 235 17.52 -26.93 0.41
CA GLN A 235 17.95 -25.92 -0.57
C GLN A 235 16.79 -25.58 -1.51
N PRO A 236 16.74 -24.38 -2.09
CA PRO A 236 15.71 -24.03 -3.05
C PRO A 236 15.66 -25.00 -4.23
N PHE A 237 14.46 -25.49 -4.54
CA PHE A 237 14.28 -26.39 -5.68
C PHE A 237 14.48 -25.67 -7.02
N ALA A 238 14.87 -26.43 -8.05
CA ALA A 238 15.18 -25.89 -9.38
C ALA A 238 14.06 -25.04 -9.99
N TRP A 239 12.79 -25.37 -9.73
CA TRP A 239 11.67 -24.56 -10.23
C TRP A 239 11.62 -23.18 -9.58
N ALA A 240 11.90 -23.07 -8.27
CA ALA A 240 11.91 -21.81 -7.56
C ALA A 240 13.07 -20.93 -8.06
N LYS A 241 14.25 -21.53 -8.27
CA LYS A 241 15.42 -20.85 -8.84
C LYS A 241 15.15 -20.25 -10.23
N ARG A 242 14.28 -20.89 -11.03
CA ARG A 242 13.92 -20.42 -12.38
C ARG A 242 12.93 -19.25 -12.39
N VAL A 243 12.10 -19.12 -11.35
CA VAL A 243 10.99 -18.16 -11.32
C VAL A 243 11.33 -16.90 -10.51
N LEU A 244 12.15 -17.05 -9.47
CA LEU A 244 12.51 -15.98 -8.55
C LEU A 244 13.83 -15.31 -8.94
N PHE A 245 14.01 -14.07 -8.48
CA PHE A 245 15.26 -13.34 -8.56
C PHE A 245 16.01 -13.43 -7.23
N TRP A 246 17.32 -13.66 -7.29
CA TRP A 246 18.17 -13.89 -6.14
C TRP A 246 19.12 -12.70 -5.95
N SER A 247 18.60 -11.63 -5.35
CA SER A 247 19.35 -10.41 -5.04
C SER A 247 18.74 -9.70 -3.82
N GLY A 248 19.54 -8.90 -3.12
CA GLY A 248 19.06 -8.16 -1.95
C GLY A 248 17.85 -7.26 -2.24
N GLU A 249 17.82 -6.62 -3.41
CA GLU A 249 16.67 -5.80 -3.82
C GLU A 249 15.44 -6.65 -4.16
N ALA A 250 15.62 -7.85 -4.72
CA ALA A 250 14.52 -8.77 -4.96
C ALA A 250 13.86 -9.19 -3.64
N TYR A 251 14.66 -9.60 -2.65
CA TYR A 251 14.16 -10.00 -1.33
C TYR A 251 13.47 -8.84 -0.60
N LEU A 252 14.03 -7.62 -0.70
CA LEU A 252 13.38 -6.41 -0.21
C LEU A 252 12.02 -6.22 -0.90
N SER A 253 11.94 -6.35 -2.21
CA SER A 253 10.68 -6.20 -2.95
C SER A 253 9.62 -7.21 -2.51
N TYR A 254 9.99 -8.49 -2.31
CA TYR A 254 9.05 -9.52 -1.85
C TYR A 254 8.51 -9.18 -0.46
N SER A 255 9.39 -8.72 0.43
CA SER A 255 9.03 -8.32 1.78
C SER A 255 8.12 -7.09 1.79
N LEU A 256 8.39 -6.09 0.94
CA LEU A 256 7.52 -4.90 0.81
C LEU A 256 6.10 -5.28 0.35
N GLY A 257 5.98 -6.22 -0.59
CA GLY A 257 4.68 -6.71 -1.05
C GLY A 257 3.92 -7.42 0.07
N ALA A 258 4.60 -8.27 0.84
CA ALA A 258 4.01 -8.94 2.01
C ALA A 258 3.59 -7.93 3.10
N LEU A 259 4.42 -6.92 3.39
CA LEU A 259 4.10 -5.88 4.38
C LEU A 259 2.93 -5.01 3.93
N ALA A 260 2.82 -4.70 2.62
CA ALA A 260 1.65 -4.00 2.09
C ALA A 260 0.36 -4.80 2.30
N TYR A 261 0.37 -6.09 1.99
CA TYR A 261 -0.77 -6.98 2.27
C TYR A 261 -1.11 -7.01 3.76
N MET A 262 -0.12 -7.20 4.63
CA MET A 262 -0.32 -7.21 6.08
C MET A 262 -0.88 -5.87 6.59
N GLY A 263 -0.42 -4.74 6.06
CA GLY A 263 -0.91 -3.42 6.44
C GLY A 263 -2.36 -3.17 6.01
N PHE A 264 -2.74 -3.57 4.79
CA PHE A 264 -4.14 -3.50 4.34
C PHE A 264 -5.04 -4.43 5.17
N LEU A 265 -4.56 -5.65 5.43
CA LEU A 265 -5.28 -6.59 6.27
C LEU A 265 -5.44 -6.06 7.70
N ALA A 266 -4.40 -5.50 8.31
CA ALA A 266 -4.46 -4.90 9.64
C ALA A 266 -5.45 -3.72 9.69
N ALA A 267 -5.42 -2.83 8.69
CA ALA A 267 -6.36 -1.73 8.56
C ALA A 267 -7.82 -2.23 8.46
N TYR A 268 -8.05 -3.30 7.70
CA TYR A 268 -9.36 -3.94 7.61
C TYR A 268 -9.78 -4.62 8.93
N PHE A 269 -8.88 -5.41 9.53
CA PHE A 269 -9.12 -6.15 10.77
C PHE A 269 -9.52 -5.22 11.91
N VAL A 270 -8.75 -4.15 12.12
CA VAL A 270 -9.08 -3.14 13.14
C VAL A 270 -10.36 -2.40 12.80
N THR A 271 -10.79 -2.31 11.54
CA THR A 271 -12.05 -1.63 11.20
C THR A 271 -13.28 -2.47 11.59
N VAL A 272 -13.22 -3.81 11.42
CA VAL A 272 -14.43 -4.66 11.45
C VAL A 272 -14.50 -5.65 12.60
N ASN A 273 -13.38 -6.01 13.23
CA ASN A 273 -13.36 -7.02 14.27
C ASN A 273 -13.51 -6.39 15.67
N ASP A 274 -14.37 -6.95 16.51
CA ASP A 274 -14.60 -6.54 17.89
C ASP A 274 -14.09 -7.56 18.93
N THR A 275 -13.52 -8.67 18.47
CA THR A 275 -12.98 -9.73 19.35
C THR A 275 -11.55 -9.44 19.77
N VAL A 276 -10.63 -9.27 18.81
CA VAL A 276 -9.22 -8.92 19.08
C VAL A 276 -8.97 -7.41 19.06
N TYR A 277 -9.99 -6.63 18.69
CA TYR A 277 -10.06 -5.19 18.92
C TYR A 277 -11.34 -4.83 19.67
N PRO A 278 -11.44 -5.16 20.98
CA PRO A 278 -12.63 -4.91 21.78
C PRO A 278 -13.13 -3.47 21.70
N THR A 279 -14.44 -3.29 21.47
CA THR A 279 -15.04 -1.96 21.33
C THR A 279 -14.88 -1.09 22.58
N VAL A 280 -14.81 -1.72 23.77
CA VAL A 280 -14.52 -1.04 25.04
C VAL A 280 -13.15 -0.34 25.07
N PHE A 281 -12.16 -0.82 24.30
CA PHE A 281 -10.82 -0.23 24.24
C PHE A 281 -10.58 0.61 22.98
N TYR A 282 -11.12 0.18 21.84
CA TYR A 282 -10.83 0.78 20.53
C TYR A 282 -11.95 1.68 19.99
N GLY A 283 -13.13 1.64 20.61
CA GLY A 283 -14.32 2.34 20.17
C GLY A 283 -15.19 1.51 19.20
N PRO A 284 -16.34 2.07 18.78
CA PRO A 284 -17.27 1.41 17.87
C PRO A 284 -16.62 0.92 16.58
N LEU A 285 -17.20 -0.11 15.95
CA LEU A 285 -16.76 -0.61 14.65
C LEU A 285 -16.85 0.46 13.56
N GLY A 286 -16.04 0.31 12.53
CA GLY A 286 -15.96 1.25 11.41
C GLY A 286 -15.04 2.45 11.68
N LEU A 287 -15.05 3.38 10.72
CA LEU A 287 -14.34 4.65 10.83
C LEU A 287 -15.28 5.67 11.46
N SER A 288 -15.21 5.79 12.78
CA SER A 288 -16.17 6.58 13.57
C SER A 288 -15.51 7.69 14.37
N THR A 289 -16.29 8.74 14.60
CA THR A 289 -16.06 9.75 15.63
C THR A 289 -17.04 9.52 16.77
N THR A 290 -16.60 9.77 18.00
CA THR A 290 -17.48 9.74 19.18
C THR A 290 -18.53 10.85 19.10
N GLU A 291 -19.56 10.79 19.97
CA GLU A 291 -20.56 11.87 20.10
C GLU A 291 -19.92 13.22 20.45
N SER A 292 -18.79 13.20 21.15
CA SER A 292 -17.97 14.36 21.49
C SER A 292 -17.07 14.86 20.34
N GLY A 293 -17.17 14.27 19.14
CA GLY A 293 -16.40 14.66 17.95
C GLY A 293 -14.96 14.15 17.93
N ILE A 294 -14.60 13.19 18.80
CA ILE A 294 -13.24 12.66 18.89
C ILE A 294 -13.08 11.51 17.89
N VAL A 295 -12.03 11.56 17.08
CA VAL A 295 -11.67 10.45 16.18
C VAL A 295 -11.21 9.26 17.00
N THR A 296 -11.89 8.13 16.85
CA THR A 296 -11.60 6.91 17.62
C THR A 296 -10.22 6.35 17.31
N VAL A 297 -9.65 5.63 18.29
CA VAL A 297 -8.39 4.88 18.13
C VAL A 297 -8.47 3.92 16.96
N ARG A 298 -9.62 3.27 16.77
CA ARG A 298 -9.91 2.41 15.60
C ARG A 298 -9.68 3.13 14.29
N ALA A 299 -10.24 4.34 14.13
CA ALA A 299 -10.09 5.13 12.92
C ALA A 299 -8.63 5.56 12.67
N TRP A 300 -7.90 5.95 13.72
CA TRP A 300 -6.46 6.27 13.61
C TRP A 300 -5.63 5.07 13.16
N LEU A 301 -5.83 3.91 13.77
CA LEU A 301 -5.10 2.68 13.39
C LEU A 301 -5.45 2.27 11.97
N ALA A 302 -6.73 2.25 11.59
CA ALA A 302 -7.16 1.85 10.25
C ALA A 302 -6.56 2.74 9.16
N THR A 303 -6.71 4.06 9.30
CA THR A 303 -6.27 5.03 8.27
C THR A 303 -4.75 5.11 8.17
N SER A 304 -4.02 5.08 9.28
CA SER A 304 -2.55 5.08 9.28
C SER A 304 -1.98 3.81 8.64
N HIS A 305 -2.49 2.62 9.00
CA HIS A 305 -2.03 1.36 8.41
C HIS A 305 -2.36 1.28 6.93
N PHE A 306 -3.52 1.77 6.50
CA PHE A 306 -3.88 1.83 5.08
C PHE A 306 -2.90 2.74 4.29
N ALA A 307 -2.62 3.93 4.82
CA ALA A 307 -1.70 4.87 4.19
C ALA A 307 -0.28 4.28 4.08
N LEU A 308 0.23 3.67 5.16
CA LEU A 308 1.52 2.98 5.13
C LEU A 308 1.51 1.81 4.15
N ALA A 309 0.47 0.97 4.15
CA ALA A 309 0.35 -0.15 3.22
C ALA A 309 0.40 0.29 1.75
N ALA A 310 -0.24 1.41 1.41
CA ALA A 310 -0.18 1.98 0.08
C ALA A 310 1.24 2.42 -0.31
N VAL A 311 1.99 3.05 0.61
CA VAL A 311 3.39 3.42 0.38
C VAL A 311 4.29 2.18 0.25
N PHE A 312 4.05 1.13 1.03
CA PHE A 312 4.79 -0.12 0.91
C PHE A 312 4.47 -0.84 -0.41
N LEU A 313 3.24 -0.77 -0.89
CA LEU A 313 2.85 -1.33 -2.19
C LEU A 313 3.54 -0.60 -3.35
N THR A 314 3.62 0.74 -3.30
CA THR A 314 4.35 1.49 -4.33
C THR A 314 5.84 1.18 -4.27
N GLY A 315 6.42 1.02 -3.07
CA GLY A 315 7.79 0.54 -2.87
C GLY A 315 8.03 -0.87 -3.43
N HIS A 316 7.10 -1.80 -3.23
CA HIS A 316 7.14 -3.14 -3.82
C HIS A 316 7.20 -3.06 -5.34
N ILE A 317 6.26 -2.34 -5.95
CA ILE A 317 6.18 -2.18 -7.42
C ILE A 317 7.48 -1.57 -7.95
N TRP A 318 7.97 -0.51 -7.31
CA TRP A 318 9.22 0.15 -7.67
C TRP A 318 10.42 -0.81 -7.70
N HIS A 319 10.69 -1.50 -6.58
CA HIS A 319 11.85 -2.38 -6.47
C HIS A 319 11.70 -3.64 -7.32
N ALA A 320 10.51 -4.23 -7.41
CA ALA A 320 10.27 -5.41 -8.23
C ALA A 320 10.45 -5.12 -9.72
N LEU A 321 9.99 -3.95 -10.19
CA LEU A 321 10.21 -3.51 -11.57
C LEU A 321 11.71 -3.28 -11.83
N ARG A 322 12.42 -2.58 -10.93
CA ARG A 322 13.86 -2.33 -11.06
C ARG A 322 14.67 -3.63 -11.16
N VAL A 323 14.35 -4.62 -10.33
CA VAL A 323 14.98 -5.95 -10.40
C VAL A 323 14.73 -6.61 -11.75
N ARG A 324 13.49 -6.58 -12.24
CA ARG A 324 13.12 -7.19 -13.53
C ARG A 324 13.78 -6.49 -14.72
N THR A 325 13.87 -5.17 -14.72
CA THR A 325 14.52 -4.44 -15.82
C THR A 325 16.02 -4.68 -15.84
N ILE A 326 16.69 -4.64 -14.67
CA ILE A 326 18.13 -4.94 -14.57
C ILE A 326 18.39 -6.36 -15.08
N ALA A 327 17.56 -7.34 -14.70
CA ALA A 327 17.68 -8.71 -15.20
C ALA A 327 17.42 -8.85 -16.71
N ALA A 328 16.60 -7.99 -17.30
CA ALA A 328 16.39 -7.91 -18.74
C ALA A 328 17.52 -7.17 -19.48
N GLY A 329 18.58 -6.75 -18.79
CA GLY A 329 19.70 -5.98 -19.37
C GLY A 329 19.39 -4.49 -19.53
N LEU A 330 18.32 -3.98 -18.92
CA LEU A 330 17.90 -2.59 -18.95
C LEU A 330 18.14 -1.95 -17.58
N ASP A 331 19.19 -1.15 -17.44
CA ASP A 331 19.44 -0.38 -16.23
C ASP A 331 18.80 1.01 -16.35
N PHE A 332 17.81 1.29 -15.50
CA PHE A 332 17.18 2.61 -15.38
C PHE A 332 18.18 3.73 -15.07
N GLN A 333 19.35 3.41 -14.50
CA GLN A 333 20.40 4.37 -14.17
C GLN A 333 21.41 4.57 -15.32
N GLN A 334 21.58 3.61 -16.23
CA GLN A 334 22.51 3.73 -17.37
C GLN A 334 21.89 4.40 -18.60
N GLY A 335 20.63 4.85 -18.52
CA GLY A 335 20.05 5.65 -19.58
C GLY A 335 19.86 4.88 -20.89
N VAL A 336 19.37 3.63 -20.85
CA VAL A 336 18.62 3.07 -22.01
C VAL A 336 17.18 3.61 -22.03
N ILE A 337 17.03 4.85 -21.60
CA ILE A 337 16.04 5.77 -22.10
C ILE A 337 16.91 6.88 -22.68
N ASN A 338 17.03 6.93 -24.01
CA ASN A 338 17.54 8.12 -24.68
C ASN A 338 16.64 9.27 -24.21
N TYR A 339 17.13 10.08 -23.27
CA TYR A 339 16.55 11.37 -23.00
C TYR A 339 16.74 12.21 -24.26
N VAL A 340 15.79 12.13 -25.17
CA VAL A 340 15.58 13.22 -26.13
C VAL A 340 15.37 14.46 -25.25
N LYS A 341 16.16 15.50 -25.49
CA LYS A 341 16.41 16.67 -24.62
C LYS A 341 15.18 17.55 -24.29
N THR A 342 13.98 17.01 -24.34
CA THR A 342 12.71 17.68 -24.07
C THR A 342 11.77 16.68 -23.37
N PRO A 343 11.45 16.89 -22.08
CA PRO A 343 10.52 16.07 -21.31
C PRO A 343 9.11 15.96 -21.92
N GLU A 344 8.77 16.79 -22.91
CA GLU A 344 7.43 16.93 -23.45
C GLU A 344 7.11 15.97 -24.62
N VAL A 345 8.03 15.09 -25.06
CA VAL A 345 7.85 14.26 -26.27
C VAL A 345 7.96 12.74 -26.01
N GLY A 346 7.93 12.29 -24.76
CA GLY A 346 8.12 10.87 -24.43
C GLY A 346 6.84 10.04 -24.49
N ASN A 347 6.58 9.33 -25.58
CA ASN A 347 5.71 8.14 -25.55
C ASN A 347 6.59 6.91 -25.30
N LEU A 348 6.75 6.51 -24.04
CA LEU A 348 7.51 5.32 -23.64
C LEU A 348 6.79 4.06 -24.13
N ALA A 349 7.38 3.30 -25.05
CA ALA A 349 6.86 2.00 -25.50
C ALA A 349 6.87 0.96 -24.36
N THR A 350 5.80 0.95 -23.56
CA THR A 350 5.47 -0.03 -22.51
C THR A 350 4.62 -1.19 -23.07
N PRO A 351 4.59 -2.35 -22.39
CA PRO A 351 3.68 -3.44 -22.74
C PRO A 351 2.19 -3.05 -22.79
N VAL A 352 1.80 -1.90 -22.21
CA VAL A 352 0.44 -1.39 -22.26
C VAL A 352 0.21 -0.58 -23.54
N ASN A 353 1.05 0.39 -23.89
CA ASN A 353 0.85 1.23 -25.09
C ASN A 353 1.43 0.64 -26.40
N THR A 354 2.22 -0.44 -26.34
CA THR A 354 2.61 -1.25 -27.52
C THR A 354 1.74 -2.49 -27.72
N ALA A 355 0.84 -2.82 -26.79
CA ALA A 355 -0.10 -3.92 -26.99
C ALA A 355 -1.02 -3.64 -28.19
N SER A 356 -1.27 -4.68 -28.98
CA SER A 356 -2.18 -4.64 -30.12
C SER A 356 -3.58 -4.15 -29.72
N ILE A 357 -4.09 -4.59 -28.56
CA ILE A 357 -5.39 -4.13 -28.05
C ILE A 357 -5.43 -2.63 -27.78
N THR A 358 -4.35 -2.06 -27.24
CA THR A 358 -4.25 -0.62 -26.95
C THR A 358 -4.09 0.18 -28.22
N GLN A 359 -3.29 -0.29 -29.17
CA GLN A 359 -3.19 0.35 -30.49
C GLN A 359 -4.53 0.32 -31.22
N THR A 360 -5.25 -0.81 -31.21
CA THR A 360 -6.59 -0.92 -31.79
C THR A 360 -7.59 -0.01 -31.09
N TYR A 361 -7.56 0.08 -29.76
CA TYR A 361 -8.42 1.01 -29.00
C TYR A 361 -8.12 2.48 -29.37
N LEU A 362 -6.85 2.88 -29.33
CA LEU A 362 -6.42 4.25 -29.67
C LEU A 362 -6.77 4.61 -31.11
N GLN A 363 -6.54 3.70 -32.07
CA GLN A 363 -6.90 3.91 -33.48
C GLN A 363 -8.41 4.07 -33.69
N ASN A 364 -9.24 3.54 -32.80
CA ASN A 364 -10.69 3.71 -32.86
C ASN A 364 -11.21 4.96 -32.14
N LEU A 365 -10.37 5.65 -31.35
CA LEU A 365 -10.75 6.92 -30.73
C LEU A 365 -11.05 7.98 -31.81
N PRO A 366 -12.08 8.83 -31.63
CA PRO A 366 -12.51 9.76 -32.67
C PRO A 366 -11.41 10.70 -33.17
N ILE A 367 -10.42 11.04 -32.33
CA ILE A 367 -9.30 11.90 -32.75
C ILE A 367 -8.32 11.20 -33.70
N TYR A 368 -8.16 9.88 -33.61
CA TYR A 368 -7.20 9.09 -34.39
C TYR A 368 -7.86 8.24 -35.50
N ARG A 369 -9.18 8.01 -35.41
CA ARG A 369 -9.95 7.19 -36.38
C ARG A 369 -9.78 7.69 -37.80
N GLN A 370 -9.41 6.82 -38.74
CA GLN A 370 -9.24 7.21 -40.14
C GLN A 370 -10.60 7.53 -40.80
N GLY A 371 -10.60 8.46 -41.76
CA GLY A 371 -11.79 8.80 -42.56
C GLY A 371 -12.80 9.80 -41.94
N LEU A 372 -12.61 10.24 -40.69
CA LEU A 372 -13.48 11.27 -40.09
C LEU A 372 -13.07 12.70 -40.48
N SER A 373 -14.06 13.55 -40.76
CA SER A 373 -13.85 15.00 -40.96
C SER A 373 -13.49 15.68 -39.63
N PRO A 374 -12.72 16.80 -39.64
CA PRO A 374 -12.37 17.51 -38.41
C PRO A 374 -13.59 17.88 -37.55
N PHE A 375 -14.69 18.31 -38.20
CA PHE A 375 -15.95 18.61 -37.53
C PHE A 375 -16.54 17.37 -36.83
N ALA A 376 -16.62 16.22 -37.51
CA ALA A 376 -17.17 14.99 -36.92
C ALA A 376 -16.32 14.49 -35.74
N ARG A 377 -14.98 14.59 -35.84
CA ARG A 377 -14.07 14.30 -34.72
C ARG A 377 -14.39 15.19 -33.52
N GLY A 378 -14.53 16.49 -33.78
CA GLY A 378 -14.90 17.47 -32.76
C GLY A 378 -16.23 17.10 -32.12
N LEU A 379 -17.25 16.82 -32.94
CA LEU A 379 -18.60 16.49 -32.51
C LEU A 379 -18.64 15.30 -31.55
N GLU A 380 -18.07 14.15 -31.93
CA GLU A 380 -18.06 12.94 -31.10
C GLU A 380 -17.33 13.18 -29.77
N ILE A 381 -16.16 13.84 -29.81
CA ILE A 381 -15.37 14.14 -28.61
C ILE A 381 -16.14 15.13 -27.72
N GLY A 382 -16.69 16.18 -28.31
CA GLY A 382 -17.50 17.18 -27.62
C GLY A 382 -18.67 16.52 -26.90
N MET A 383 -19.47 15.71 -27.59
CA MET A 383 -20.62 15.00 -27.00
C MET A 383 -20.26 14.20 -25.76
N ALA A 384 -19.17 13.44 -25.80
CA ALA A 384 -18.70 12.70 -24.63
C ALA A 384 -18.33 13.62 -23.47
N HIS A 385 -17.57 14.70 -23.73
CA HIS A 385 -17.16 15.64 -22.68
C HIS A 385 -18.36 16.35 -22.05
N GLY A 386 -19.29 16.84 -22.87
CA GLY A 386 -20.52 17.46 -22.38
C GLY A 386 -21.35 16.51 -21.52
N TYR A 387 -21.49 15.25 -21.97
CA TYR A 387 -22.24 14.23 -21.25
C TYR A 387 -21.67 13.94 -19.85
N PHE A 388 -20.34 13.79 -19.74
CA PHE A 388 -19.72 13.41 -18.47
C PHE A 388 -19.48 14.59 -17.51
N LEU A 389 -19.24 15.79 -18.02
CA LEU A 389 -18.87 16.95 -17.18
C LEU A 389 -20.03 17.45 -16.29
N ILE A 390 -21.28 17.15 -16.63
CA ILE A 390 -22.43 17.57 -15.83
C ILE A 390 -22.46 16.91 -14.44
N GLY A 391 -22.06 15.63 -14.34
CA GLY A 391 -22.17 14.84 -13.12
C GLY A 391 -21.44 15.46 -11.92
N PRO A 392 -20.15 15.82 -12.04
CA PRO A 392 -19.41 16.50 -10.99
C PRO A 392 -20.06 17.81 -10.52
N PHE A 393 -20.52 18.66 -11.45
CA PHE A 393 -21.16 19.93 -11.07
C PHE A 393 -22.51 19.72 -10.39
N VAL A 394 -23.28 18.71 -10.79
CA VAL A 394 -24.55 18.36 -10.15
C VAL A 394 -24.33 17.80 -8.74
N LYS A 395 -23.35 16.90 -8.56
CA LYS A 395 -23.15 16.19 -7.28
C LYS A 395 -22.31 16.95 -6.27
N LEU A 396 -21.36 17.77 -6.72
CA LEU A 396 -20.41 18.46 -5.85
C LEU A 396 -20.60 19.98 -5.88
N GLY A 397 -21.52 20.49 -6.70
CA GLY A 397 -21.81 21.91 -6.79
C GLY A 397 -22.40 22.50 -5.50
N PRO A 398 -22.36 23.84 -5.37
CA PRO A 398 -22.92 24.54 -4.20
C PRO A 398 -24.45 24.43 -4.12
N LEU A 399 -25.13 24.14 -5.23
CA LEU A 399 -26.59 24.01 -5.32
C LEU A 399 -27.06 22.54 -5.38
N ARG A 400 -26.20 21.57 -5.08
CA ARG A 400 -26.47 20.12 -5.19
C ARG A 400 -27.69 19.63 -4.39
N ASP A 401 -28.02 20.33 -3.30
CA ASP A 401 -29.11 19.99 -2.38
C ASP A 401 -30.42 20.75 -2.68
N THR A 402 -30.53 21.32 -3.90
CA THR A 402 -31.69 22.13 -4.32
C THR A 402 -32.36 21.53 -5.56
N GLU A 403 -33.64 21.89 -5.80
CA GLU A 403 -34.36 21.51 -7.03
C GLU A 403 -33.69 22.04 -8.31
N LEU A 404 -32.84 23.06 -8.18
CA LEU A 404 -32.09 23.66 -9.28
C LEU A 404 -30.76 22.96 -9.56
N ALA A 405 -30.41 21.88 -8.85
CA ALA A 405 -29.10 21.21 -8.95
C ALA A 405 -28.74 20.83 -10.40
N ASN A 406 -29.66 20.23 -11.15
CA ASN A 406 -29.44 19.81 -12.53
C ASN A 406 -29.28 21.01 -13.48
N LEU A 407 -30.08 22.08 -13.28
CA LEU A 407 -30.01 23.29 -14.09
C LEU A 407 -28.71 24.07 -13.84
N ALA A 408 -28.33 24.20 -12.57
CA ALA A 408 -27.06 24.80 -12.16
C ALA A 408 -25.88 23.98 -12.70
N GLY A 409 -25.94 22.65 -12.61
CA GLY A 409 -24.95 21.76 -13.18
C GLY A 409 -24.80 21.90 -14.69
N LEU A 410 -25.91 22.00 -15.42
CA LEU A 410 -25.90 22.30 -16.86
C LEU A 410 -25.24 23.65 -17.15
N ALA A 411 -25.64 24.72 -16.45
CA ALA A 411 -25.10 26.06 -16.66
C ALA A 411 -23.59 26.12 -16.37
N SER A 412 -23.12 25.52 -15.28
CA SER A 412 -21.69 25.43 -14.95
C SER A 412 -20.91 24.61 -15.97
N THR A 413 -21.50 23.52 -16.47
CA THR A 413 -20.90 22.69 -17.53
C THR A 413 -20.75 23.48 -18.82
N ILE A 414 -21.81 24.15 -19.28
CA ILE A 414 -21.77 24.99 -20.49
C ILE A 414 -20.74 26.12 -20.33
N GLY A 415 -20.67 26.75 -19.16
CA GLY A 415 -19.64 27.76 -18.86
C GLY A 415 -18.22 27.21 -19.00
N LEU A 416 -17.94 26.04 -18.42
CA LEU A 416 -16.64 25.37 -18.56
C LEU A 416 -16.36 24.98 -20.03
N LEU A 417 -17.36 24.50 -20.76
CA LEU A 417 -17.21 24.11 -22.15
C LEU A 417 -16.85 25.31 -23.04
N PHE A 418 -17.46 26.48 -22.82
CA PHE A 418 -17.06 27.70 -23.53
C PHE A 418 -15.61 28.10 -23.24
N LEU A 419 -15.17 28.01 -21.98
CA LEU A 419 -13.78 28.26 -21.61
C LEU A 419 -12.83 27.30 -22.34
N LEU A 420 -13.15 26.00 -22.37
CA LEU A 420 -12.38 25.00 -23.09
C LEU A 420 -12.36 25.24 -24.61
N SER A 421 -13.46 25.70 -25.21
CA SER A 421 -13.50 26.10 -26.63
C SER A 421 -12.59 27.30 -26.93
N VAL A 422 -12.52 28.27 -26.02
CA VAL A 422 -11.56 29.38 -26.11
C VAL A 422 -10.12 28.84 -26.00
N CYS A 423 -9.84 27.95 -25.06
CA CYS A 423 -8.53 27.30 -24.93
C CYS A 423 -8.14 26.52 -26.20
N LEU A 424 -9.07 25.79 -26.82
CA LEU A 424 -8.83 25.08 -28.10
C LEU A 424 -8.51 26.06 -29.24
N SER A 425 -9.14 27.24 -29.25
CA SER A 425 -8.87 28.30 -30.25
C SER A 425 -7.49 28.94 -30.04
N LEU A 426 -7.11 29.19 -28.78
CA LEU A 426 -5.78 29.69 -28.41
C LEU A 426 -4.69 28.68 -28.78
N TYR A 427 -4.93 27.39 -28.51
CA TYR A 427 -4.03 26.31 -28.91
C TYR A 427 -3.83 26.28 -30.43
N ALA A 428 -4.91 26.43 -31.21
CA ALA A 428 -4.83 26.48 -32.67
C ALA A 428 -3.91 27.61 -33.15
N SER A 429 -4.09 28.79 -32.55
CA SER A 429 -3.36 30.02 -32.89
C SER A 429 -1.88 29.93 -32.52
N ALA A 430 -1.56 29.24 -31.43
CA ALA A 430 -0.18 29.02 -30.99
C ALA A 430 0.53 27.89 -31.76
N SER A 431 -0.19 26.81 -32.10
CA SER A 431 0.42 25.56 -32.56
C SER A 431 0.53 25.42 -34.08
N PHE A 432 -0.35 26.07 -34.85
CA PHE A 432 -0.38 25.97 -36.32
C PHE A 432 0.19 27.23 -37.00
N GLN A 433 1.29 27.77 -36.48
CA GLN A 433 2.00 28.88 -37.09
C GLN A 433 2.77 28.41 -38.34
N LYS A 434 2.81 29.25 -39.41
CA LYS A 434 3.40 28.91 -40.72
C LYS A 434 4.86 28.44 -40.72
N LYS A 435 5.60 28.54 -39.62
CA LYS A 435 7.05 28.25 -39.53
C LYS A 435 7.39 26.95 -38.78
N THR A 436 6.44 26.30 -38.12
CA THR A 436 6.71 25.12 -37.29
C THR A 436 5.64 24.07 -37.49
N SER A 437 6.06 22.84 -37.80
CA SER A 437 5.13 21.71 -37.80
C SER A 437 4.65 21.44 -36.36
N PRO A 438 3.35 21.17 -36.15
CA PRO A 438 2.81 20.89 -34.82
C PRO A 438 3.51 19.66 -34.21
N LYS A 439 3.83 19.73 -32.92
CA LYS A 439 4.43 18.60 -32.17
C LYS A 439 3.33 17.58 -31.83
N GLY A 440 3.43 16.35 -32.33
CA GLY A 440 2.52 15.22 -32.04
C GLY A 440 2.02 14.47 -33.28
N GLU A 441 1.56 13.23 -33.11
CA GLU A 441 0.96 12.41 -34.18
C GLU A 441 -0.53 12.79 -34.37
N LEU A 442 -0.79 13.87 -35.10
CA LEU A 442 -2.15 14.21 -35.54
C LEU A 442 -2.42 13.61 -36.93
N PRO A 443 -3.67 13.22 -37.24
CA PRO A 443 -4.06 12.89 -38.61
C PRO A 443 -3.78 14.06 -39.57
N ASP A 444 -3.49 13.77 -40.84
CA ASP A 444 -3.14 14.81 -41.82
C ASP A 444 -4.20 15.90 -41.95
N ASN A 445 -5.48 15.52 -41.82
CA ASN A 445 -6.59 16.46 -41.87
C ASN A 445 -6.78 17.29 -40.58
N MET A 446 -5.89 17.19 -39.59
CA MET A 446 -5.88 17.96 -38.33
C MET A 446 -4.62 18.85 -38.17
N LYS A 447 -3.77 18.92 -39.20
CA LYS A 447 -2.48 19.66 -39.14
C LYS A 447 -2.56 21.13 -39.56
N THR A 448 -3.76 21.68 -39.75
CA THR A 448 -3.95 23.08 -40.16
C THR A 448 -4.85 23.84 -39.19
N ALA A 449 -4.64 25.15 -39.08
CA ALA A 449 -5.48 26.02 -38.26
C ALA A 449 -6.96 25.96 -38.69
N GLN A 450 -7.23 25.88 -40.00
CA GLN A 450 -8.60 25.77 -40.53
C GLN A 450 -9.28 24.46 -40.10
N SER A 451 -8.57 23.34 -40.22
CA SER A 451 -9.07 22.05 -39.75
C SER A 451 -9.32 22.05 -38.25
N TRP A 452 -8.42 22.63 -37.46
CA TRP A 452 -8.56 22.71 -36.01
C TRP A 452 -9.73 23.61 -35.59
N ASN A 453 -9.98 24.70 -36.32
CA ASN A 453 -11.15 25.53 -36.09
C ASN A 453 -12.45 24.77 -36.39
N ASN A 454 -12.51 24.02 -37.49
CA ASN A 454 -13.65 23.14 -37.80
C ASN A 454 -13.86 22.07 -36.72
N PHE A 455 -12.78 21.52 -36.19
CA PHE A 455 -12.82 20.63 -35.03
C PHE A 455 -13.38 21.31 -33.79
N ASN A 456 -12.92 22.52 -33.46
CA ASN A 456 -13.40 23.25 -32.28
C ASN A 456 -14.89 23.62 -32.39
N VAL A 457 -15.36 23.98 -33.59
CA VAL A 457 -16.79 24.19 -33.85
C VAL A 457 -17.57 22.91 -33.61
N GLY A 458 -17.12 21.78 -34.16
CA GLY A 458 -17.73 20.47 -33.90
C GLY A 458 -17.74 20.11 -32.41
N TRP A 459 -16.63 20.34 -31.71
CA TRP A 459 -16.48 20.09 -30.28
C TRP A 459 -17.42 20.95 -29.42
N THR A 460 -17.59 22.21 -29.77
CA THR A 460 -18.48 23.13 -29.06
C THR A 460 -19.95 22.71 -29.25
N VAL A 461 -20.36 22.43 -30.50
CA VAL A 461 -21.72 21.94 -30.79
C VAL A 461 -21.97 20.61 -30.10
N GLY A 462 -21.03 19.67 -30.22
CA GLY A 462 -21.13 18.34 -29.64
C GLY A 462 -21.22 18.40 -28.12
N SER A 463 -20.40 19.21 -27.47
CA SER A 463 -20.37 19.31 -26.00
C SER A 463 -21.61 19.99 -25.43
N CYS A 464 -22.12 21.03 -26.06
CA CYS A 464 -23.42 21.59 -25.68
C CYS A 464 -24.54 20.55 -25.85
N GLY A 465 -24.54 19.80 -26.96
CA GLY A 465 -25.51 18.73 -27.21
C GLY A 465 -25.43 17.59 -26.21
N GLY A 466 -24.22 17.12 -25.87
CA GLY A 466 -23.99 16.06 -24.88
C GLY A 466 -24.38 16.48 -23.46
N ALA A 467 -24.05 17.72 -23.07
CA ALA A 467 -24.44 18.27 -21.78
C ALA A 467 -25.96 18.42 -21.65
N PHE A 468 -26.61 18.90 -22.71
CA PHE A 468 -28.06 19.01 -22.75
C PHE A 468 -28.74 17.64 -22.73
N PHE A 469 -28.22 16.66 -23.46
CA PHE A 469 -28.72 15.28 -23.45
C PHE A 469 -28.61 14.66 -22.05
N ALA A 470 -27.46 14.79 -21.39
CA ALA A 470 -27.28 14.30 -20.02
C ALA A 470 -28.20 15.02 -19.01
N PHE A 471 -28.41 16.32 -19.16
CA PHE A 471 -29.39 17.07 -18.39
C PHE A 471 -30.82 16.53 -18.55
N LEU A 472 -31.23 16.21 -19.78
CA LEU A 472 -32.54 15.59 -20.03
C LEU A 472 -32.65 14.21 -19.37
N LEU A 473 -31.60 13.38 -19.43
CA LEU A 473 -31.60 12.09 -18.74
C LEU A 473 -31.72 12.24 -17.22
N LEU A 474 -30.99 13.19 -16.63
CA LEU A 474 -31.06 13.45 -15.20
C LEU A 474 -32.45 13.91 -14.75
N ASN A 475 -33.08 14.80 -15.53
CA ASN A 475 -34.43 15.31 -15.24
C ASN A 475 -35.55 14.30 -15.50
N ASN A 476 -35.31 13.27 -16.32
CA ASN A 476 -36.31 12.25 -16.66
C ASN A 476 -35.91 10.86 -16.13
N SER A 477 -34.98 10.81 -15.17
CA SER A 477 -34.39 9.56 -14.69
C SER A 477 -35.42 8.62 -14.07
N ASP A 478 -36.40 9.14 -13.33
CA ASP A 478 -37.49 8.35 -12.76
C ASP A 478 -38.36 7.69 -13.84
N PHE A 479 -38.76 8.44 -14.87
CA PHE A 479 -39.51 7.92 -16.01
C PHE A 479 -38.71 6.83 -16.77
N LEU A 480 -37.41 7.02 -16.94
CA LEU A 480 -36.54 6.04 -17.62
C LEU A 480 -36.39 4.75 -16.79
N VAL A 481 -36.31 4.85 -15.46
CA VAL A 481 -36.26 3.70 -14.57
C VAL A 481 -37.58 2.94 -14.59
N GLU A 482 -38.73 3.63 -14.59
CA GLU A 482 -40.05 3.01 -14.75
C GLU A 482 -40.21 2.33 -16.11
N LEU A 483 -39.76 2.97 -17.18
CA LEU A 483 -39.78 2.39 -18.53
C LEU A 483 -38.95 1.10 -18.60
N VAL A 484 -37.72 1.10 -18.07
CA VAL A 484 -36.88 -0.11 -18.03
C VAL A 484 -37.52 -1.22 -17.19
N ARG A 485 -38.13 -0.87 -16.04
CA ARG A 485 -38.86 -1.80 -15.20
C ARG A 485 -40.11 -2.39 -15.86
N SER A 486 -40.66 -1.74 -16.88
CA SER A 486 -41.80 -2.29 -17.65
C SER A 486 -41.37 -3.32 -18.71
N PHE A 487 -40.07 -3.45 -18.98
CA PHE A 487 -39.49 -4.45 -19.88
C PHE A 487 -38.84 -5.64 -19.14
N THR A 488 -38.76 -5.59 -17.81
CA THR A 488 -38.27 -6.67 -16.92
C THR A 488 -39.41 -7.23 -16.11
#